data_AF-A0A845R4G9-F1
#
_entry.id   AF-A0A845R4G9-F1
#
_cell.length_a   1.000
_cell.length_b   1.000
_cell.length_c   1.000
_cell.angle_alpha   90.00
_cell.angle_beta   90.00
_cell.angle_gamma   90.00
#
_symmetry.space_group_name_H-M   'P 1'
#
loop_
_entity.id
_entity.type
_entity.pdbx_description
1 polymer ?
#
loop_
_entity_poly.entity_id
_entity_poly.type
_entity_poly.pdbx_seq_one_letter_code
_entity_poly.pdbx_strand_id
1 'polypeptide(L)'
;MKKKMLPVLCALLLISTAALAILWRQEAARNADNLNRLWLAAATSGETVITEYRQNGEEPPPCQVISELRVMGDACHLSKSAGSDCIDLNAVYGILSLYPERFPEVTDDLLLVFQTASQEGLDGPNWPLRISELRNTLECRS
;
A
#
# COMPACT_ATOMS: atom_id res chain seq x y z
N MET A 1 -21.15 -32.54 43.18
CA MET A 1 -21.06 -32.29 41.72
C MET A 1 -20.21 -31.06 41.32
N LYS A 2 -19.91 -30.10 42.21
CA LYS A 2 -19.15 -28.88 41.88
C LYS A 2 -17.67 -29.10 41.42
N LYS A 3 -17.00 -30.17 41.89
CA LYS A 3 -15.58 -30.44 41.58
C LYS A 3 -15.30 -30.87 40.13
N LYS A 4 -16.29 -31.40 39.41
CA LYS A 4 -16.16 -31.80 37.99
C LYS A 4 -16.59 -30.70 37.01
N MET A 5 -17.27 -29.66 37.47
CA MET A 5 -17.65 -28.52 36.63
C MET A 5 -16.46 -27.60 36.32
N LEU A 6 -15.57 -27.38 37.30
CA LEU A 6 -14.39 -26.54 37.12
C LEU A 6 -13.47 -27.00 35.97
N PRO A 7 -13.06 -28.29 35.87
CA PRO A 7 -12.21 -28.73 34.77
C PRO A 7 -12.93 -28.69 33.42
N VAL A 8 -14.24 -28.95 33.39
CA VAL A 8 -15.05 -28.84 32.15
C VAL A 8 -15.13 -27.40 31.68
N LEU A 9 -15.34 -26.44 32.61
CA LEU A 9 -15.36 -25.01 32.31
C LEU A 9 -13.98 -24.55 31.81
N CYS A 10 -12.89 -24.97 32.46
CA CYS A 10 -11.53 -24.66 32.02
C CYS A 10 -11.25 -25.23 30.62
N ALA A 11 -11.66 -26.47 30.34
CA ALA A 11 -11.52 -27.06 29.01
C ALA A 11 -12.30 -26.28 27.95
N LEU A 12 -13.55 -25.89 28.23
CA LEU A 12 -14.35 -25.07 27.33
C LEU A 12 -13.74 -23.68 27.08
N LEU A 13 -13.21 -23.04 28.12
CA LEU A 13 -12.51 -21.75 28.01
C LEU A 13 -11.24 -21.87 27.16
N LEU A 14 -10.45 -22.93 27.36
CA LEU A 14 -9.25 -23.17 26.56
C LEU A 14 -9.59 -23.42 25.09
N ILE A 15 -10.62 -24.22 24.82
CA ILE A 15 -11.10 -24.48 23.44
C ILE A 15 -11.60 -23.17 22.80
N SER A 16 -12.39 -22.39 23.53
CA SER A 16 -12.89 -21.10 23.04
C SER A 16 -11.76 -20.11 22.75
N THR A 17 -10.77 -20.03 23.64
CA THR A 17 -9.60 -19.15 23.46
C THR A 17 -8.76 -19.60 22.26
N ALA A 18 -8.54 -20.90 22.10
CA ALA A 18 -7.83 -21.45 20.94
C ALA A 18 -8.58 -21.17 19.63
N ALA A 19 -9.90 -21.38 19.60
CA ALA A 19 -10.73 -21.07 18.44
C ALA A 19 -10.68 -19.58 18.08
N LEU A 20 -10.79 -18.70 19.08
CA LEU A 20 -10.68 -17.25 18.87
C LEU A 20 -9.30 -16.86 18.34
N ALA A 21 -8.23 -17.44 18.88
CA ALA A 21 -6.86 -17.17 18.42
C ALA A 21 -6.65 -17.61 16.96
N ILE A 22 -7.22 -18.76 16.56
CA ILE A 22 -7.15 -19.26 15.19
C ILE A 22 -7.93 -18.33 14.24
N LEU A 23 -9.18 -17.99 14.58
CA LEU A 23 -10.01 -17.08 13.78
C LEU A 23 -9.35 -15.72 13.62
N TRP A 24 -8.76 -15.18 14.69
CA TRP A 24 -8.06 -13.91 14.63
C TRP A 24 -6.81 -13.98 13.76
N ARG A 25 -6.00 -15.04 13.86
CA ARG A 25 -4.84 -15.22 12.96
C ARG A 25 -5.26 -15.31 11.51
N GLN A 26 -6.34 -16.03 11.21
CA GLN A 26 -6.85 -16.18 9.85
C GLN A 26 -7.36 -14.84 9.30
N GLU A 27 -8.12 -14.09 10.10
CA GLU A 27 -8.61 -12.77 9.71
C GLU A 27 -7.47 -11.77 9.52
N ALA A 28 -6.46 -11.80 10.39
CA ALA A 28 -5.27 -10.97 10.25
C ALA A 28 -4.49 -11.29 8.96
N ALA A 29 -4.31 -12.59 8.64
CA ALA A 29 -3.67 -13.01 7.40
C ALA A 29 -4.47 -12.61 6.16
N ARG A 30 -5.80 -12.75 6.21
CA ARG A 30 -6.70 -12.34 5.13
C ARG A 30 -6.66 -10.83 4.91
N ASN A 31 -6.63 -10.04 5.97
CA ASN A 31 -6.54 -8.59 5.86
C ASN A 31 -5.18 -8.16 5.28
N ALA A 32 -4.08 -8.79 5.68
CA ALA A 32 -2.77 -8.54 5.07
C ALA A 32 -2.78 -8.88 3.57
N ASP A 33 -3.36 -10.02 3.16
CA ASP A 33 -3.50 -10.40 1.76
C ASP A 33 -4.37 -9.40 0.98
N ASN A 34 -5.53 -9.00 1.52
CA ASN A 34 -6.40 -8.01 0.90
C ASN A 34 -5.69 -6.68 0.66
N LEU A 35 -4.91 -6.19 1.64
CA LEU A 35 -4.16 -4.95 1.52
C LEU A 35 -3.04 -5.07 0.48
N ASN A 36 -2.31 -6.19 0.47
CA ASN A 36 -1.29 -6.43 -0.55
C ASN A 36 -1.91 -6.51 -1.96
N ARG A 37 -3.09 -7.12 -2.09
CA ARG A 37 -3.81 -7.16 -3.37
C ARG A 37 -4.30 -5.78 -3.82
N LEU A 38 -4.78 -4.95 -2.90
CA LEU A 38 -5.15 -3.56 -3.19
C LEU A 38 -3.93 -2.76 -3.66
N TRP A 39 -2.82 -2.88 -2.93
CA TRP A 39 -1.55 -2.28 -3.28
C TRP A 39 -1.08 -2.68 -4.69
N LEU A 40 -1.02 -3.99 -4.96
CA LEU A 40 -0.57 -4.52 -6.25
C LEU A 40 -1.49 -4.08 -7.39
N ALA A 41 -2.81 -4.05 -7.16
CA ALA A 41 -3.77 -3.59 -8.15
C ALA A 41 -3.53 -2.11 -8.52
N ALA A 42 -3.36 -1.25 -7.52
CA ALA A 42 -3.09 0.18 -7.73
C ALA A 42 -1.72 0.40 -8.40
N ALA A 43 -0.68 -0.29 -7.93
CA ALA A 43 0.66 -0.18 -8.50
C ALA A 43 0.70 -0.61 -9.97
N THR A 44 0.07 -1.75 -10.29
CA THR A 44 -0.02 -2.25 -11.67
C THR A 44 -0.88 -1.33 -12.53
N SER A 45 -1.97 -0.77 -12.00
CA SER A 45 -2.82 0.19 -12.70
C SER A 45 -2.04 1.44 -13.08
N GLY A 46 -1.31 2.04 -12.13
CA GLY A 46 -0.46 3.21 -12.36
C GLY A 46 0.63 2.96 -13.40
N GLU A 47 1.33 1.81 -13.30
CA GLU A 47 2.31 1.37 -14.31
C GLU A 47 1.68 1.24 -15.70
N THR A 48 0.52 0.58 -15.77
CA THR A 48 -0.19 0.32 -17.04
C THR A 48 -0.60 1.62 -17.70
N VAL A 49 -1.23 2.54 -16.95
CA VAL A 49 -1.67 3.84 -17.48
C VAL A 49 -0.49 4.63 -18.05
N ILE A 50 0.62 4.74 -17.33
CA ILE A 50 1.79 5.47 -17.84
C ILE A 50 2.36 4.79 -19.09
N THR A 51 2.44 3.46 -19.09
CA THR A 51 3.06 2.70 -20.18
C THR A 51 2.21 2.74 -21.46
N GLU A 52 0.88 2.60 -21.34
CA GLU A 52 -0.04 2.62 -22.47
C GLU A 52 -0.04 3.98 -23.18
N TYR A 53 -0.16 5.07 -22.42
CA TYR A 53 -0.12 6.42 -23.00
C TYR A 53 1.22 6.69 -23.68
N ARG A 54 2.33 6.29 -23.07
CA ARG A 54 3.67 6.40 -23.67
C ARG A 54 3.79 5.62 -24.99
N GLN A 55 3.25 4.41 -25.06
CA GLN A 55 3.26 3.60 -26.29
C GLN A 55 2.46 4.26 -27.42
N ASN A 56 1.42 5.02 -27.07
CA ASN A 56 0.61 5.78 -28.01
C ASN A 56 1.22 7.15 -28.37
N GLY A 57 2.34 7.54 -27.75
CA GLY A 57 2.94 8.86 -27.94
C GLY A 57 2.15 9.99 -27.28
N GLU A 58 1.33 9.67 -26.28
CA GLU A 58 0.47 10.59 -25.55
C GLU A 58 0.99 10.82 -24.12
N GLU A 59 0.61 11.96 -23.52
CA GLU A 59 0.92 12.24 -22.12
C GLU A 59 -0.08 11.53 -21.19
N PRO A 60 0.39 10.83 -20.13
CA PRO A 60 -0.52 10.18 -19.20
C PRO A 60 -1.37 11.20 -18.43
N PRO A 61 -2.66 10.92 -18.20
CA PRO A 61 -3.54 11.82 -17.46
C PRO A 61 -3.13 11.88 -15.97
N PRO A 62 -2.68 13.05 -15.46
CA PRO A 62 -2.14 13.14 -14.10
C PRO A 62 -3.14 12.70 -13.03
N CYS A 63 -4.41 13.10 -13.15
CA CYS A 63 -5.46 12.77 -12.18
C CYS A 63 -5.65 11.26 -12.01
N GLN A 64 -5.58 10.48 -13.10
CA GLN A 64 -5.73 9.03 -13.05
C GLN A 64 -4.54 8.41 -12.31
N VAL A 65 -3.32 8.79 -12.69
CA VAL A 65 -2.10 8.26 -12.09
C VAL A 65 -1.96 8.64 -10.61
N ILE A 66 -2.28 9.89 -10.25
CA ILE A 66 -2.26 10.38 -8.85
C ILE A 66 -3.31 9.65 -8.00
N SER A 67 -4.45 9.26 -8.58
CA SER A 67 -5.47 8.50 -7.86
C SER A 67 -4.96 7.12 -7.45
N GLU A 68 -4.09 6.50 -8.24
CA GLU A 68 -3.48 5.21 -7.89
C GLU A 68 -2.47 5.35 -6.73
N LEU A 69 -1.69 6.44 -6.69
CA LEU A 69 -0.84 6.76 -5.53
C LEU A 69 -1.67 6.88 -4.24
N ARG A 70 -2.87 7.47 -4.33
CA ARG A 70 -3.77 7.56 -3.17
C ARG A 70 -4.21 6.18 -2.70
N VAL A 71 -4.58 5.29 -3.62
CA VAL A 71 -5.00 3.92 -3.26
C VAL A 71 -3.84 3.13 -2.63
N MET A 72 -2.61 3.30 -3.15
CA MET A 72 -1.41 2.75 -2.51
C MET A 72 -1.21 3.34 -1.10
N GLY A 73 -1.42 4.65 -0.94
CA GLY A 73 -1.39 5.35 0.35
C GLY A 73 -2.40 4.79 1.35
N ASP A 74 -3.63 4.56 0.92
CA ASP A 74 -4.68 3.96 1.73
C ASP A 74 -4.32 2.53 2.15
N ALA A 75 -3.77 1.72 1.23
CA ALA A 75 -3.30 0.36 1.54
C ALA A 75 -2.15 0.36 2.57
N CYS A 76 -1.19 1.29 2.42
CA CYS A 76 -0.06 1.49 3.35
C CYS A 76 -0.52 1.99 4.73
N HIS A 77 -1.48 2.90 4.76
CA HIS A 77 -2.01 3.42 6.02
C HIS A 77 -2.78 2.35 6.80
N LEU A 78 -3.52 1.50 6.10
CA LEU A 78 -4.30 0.42 6.70
C LEU A 78 -3.45 -0.77 7.13
N SER A 79 -2.23 -0.93 6.61
CA SER A 79 -1.30 -1.94 7.08
C SER A 79 -0.67 -1.53 8.41
N LYS A 80 -0.30 -2.52 9.22
CA LYS A 80 0.42 -2.30 10.49
C LYS A 80 1.81 -1.68 10.29
N SER A 81 2.27 -1.55 9.05
CA SER A 81 3.51 -0.93 8.61
C SER A 81 3.39 0.58 8.40
N ALA A 82 2.46 1.26 9.09
CA ALA A 82 2.33 2.72 9.12
C ALA A 82 3.54 3.44 9.78
N GLY A 83 4.74 3.19 9.26
CA GLY A 83 6.00 3.86 9.56
C GLY A 83 6.23 5.08 8.67
N SER A 84 7.49 5.55 8.60
CA SER A 84 7.86 6.71 7.78
C SER A 84 7.56 6.55 6.30
N ASP A 85 7.51 5.31 5.80
CA ASP A 85 7.42 5.03 4.37
C ASP A 85 6.07 5.48 3.79
N CYS A 86 4.98 5.35 4.57
CA CYS A 86 3.67 5.88 4.17
C CYS A 86 3.59 7.41 4.22
N ILE A 87 4.50 8.08 4.95
CA ILE A 87 4.57 9.55 5.00
C ILE A 87 5.06 10.09 3.66
N ASP A 88 6.09 9.46 3.09
CA ASP A 88 6.68 9.89 1.82
C ASP A 88 5.71 9.71 0.66
N LEU A 89 4.98 8.60 0.65
CA LEU A 89 3.90 8.35 -0.32
C LEU A 89 2.78 9.40 -0.24
N ASN A 90 2.34 9.73 0.98
CA ASN A 90 1.34 10.79 1.18
C ASN A 90 1.88 12.18 0.80
N ALA A 91 3.17 12.46 1.03
CA ALA A 91 3.79 13.71 0.63
C ALA A 91 3.85 13.85 -0.90
N VAL A 92 4.30 12.81 -1.61
CA VAL A 92 4.30 12.77 -3.08
C VAL A 92 2.89 12.95 -3.63
N TYR A 93 1.91 12.19 -3.12
CA TYR A 93 0.50 12.36 -3.48
C TYR A 93 0.03 13.81 -3.25
N GLY A 94 0.34 14.38 -2.09
CA GLY A 94 -0.06 15.74 -1.73
C GLY A 94 0.53 16.79 -2.67
N ILE A 95 1.83 16.70 -2.96
CA ILE A 95 2.52 17.63 -3.86
C ILE A 95 1.93 17.53 -5.28
N LEU A 96 1.80 16.33 -5.83
CA LEU A 96 1.27 16.15 -7.18
C LEU A 96 -0.22 16.50 -7.31
N SER A 97 -0.99 16.34 -6.23
CA SER A 97 -2.39 16.78 -6.19
C SER A 97 -2.53 18.30 -6.18
N LEU A 98 -1.60 19.00 -5.52
CA LEU A 98 -1.60 20.47 -5.44
C LEU A 98 -0.98 21.12 -6.68
N TYR A 99 0.00 20.46 -7.30
CA TYR A 99 0.79 20.96 -8.42
C TYR A 99 0.84 19.93 -9.56
N PRO A 100 -0.32 19.62 -10.21
CA PRO A 100 -0.39 18.61 -11.26
C PRO A 100 0.46 18.94 -12.50
N GLU A 101 0.79 20.21 -12.71
CA GLU A 101 1.70 20.68 -13.76
C GLU A 101 3.14 20.15 -13.63
N ARG A 102 3.53 19.68 -12.43
CA ARG A 102 4.84 19.06 -12.18
C ARG A 102 4.90 17.60 -12.62
N PHE A 103 3.76 16.99 -12.93
CA PHE A 103 3.66 15.58 -13.30
C PHE A 103 4.56 15.17 -14.49
N PRO A 104 4.63 15.94 -15.60
CA PRO A 104 5.50 15.60 -16.73
C PRO A 104 6.98 15.50 -16.35
N GLU A 105 7.43 16.29 -15.37
CA GLU A 105 8.83 16.31 -14.94
C GLU A 105 9.26 15.07 -14.16
N VAL A 106 8.30 14.37 -13.54
CA VAL A 106 8.56 13.23 -12.65
C VAL A 106 7.91 11.94 -13.13
N THR A 107 7.36 11.93 -14.36
CA THR A 107 6.63 10.76 -14.90
C THR A 107 7.51 9.51 -14.94
N ASP A 108 8.80 9.63 -15.27
CA ASP A 108 9.73 8.50 -15.29
C ASP A 108 10.03 7.96 -13.89
N ASP A 109 10.29 8.84 -12.92
CA ASP A 109 10.52 8.45 -11.53
C ASP A 109 9.26 7.79 -10.93
N LEU A 110 8.08 8.31 -11.29
CA LEU A 110 6.80 7.78 -10.87
C LEU A 110 6.51 6.40 -11.48
N LEU A 111 6.87 6.18 -12.74
CA LEU A 111 6.82 4.85 -13.36
C LEU A 111 7.71 3.85 -12.61
N LEU A 112 8.92 4.26 -12.23
CA LEU A 112 9.83 3.41 -11.45
C LEU A 112 9.25 3.06 -10.07
N VAL A 113 8.56 4.00 -9.42
CA VAL A 113 7.83 3.73 -8.16
C VAL A 113 6.79 2.65 -8.38
N PHE A 114 5.93 2.79 -9.39
CA PHE A 114 4.87 1.81 -9.66
C PHE A 114 5.41 0.43 -10.02
N GLN A 115 6.45 0.37 -10.87
CA GLN A 115 7.11 -0.89 -11.24
C GLN A 115 7.74 -1.59 -10.04
N THR A 116 8.41 -0.83 -9.17
CA THR A 116 9.02 -1.39 -7.96
C THR A 116 7.94 -1.90 -7.01
N ALA A 117 6.88 -1.11 -6.81
CA ALA A 117 5.76 -1.46 -5.95
C ALA A 117 4.95 -2.67 -6.47
N SER A 118 4.78 -2.81 -7.79
CA SER A 118 4.06 -3.93 -8.42
C SER A 118 4.86 -5.24 -8.36
N GLN A 119 6.20 -5.16 -8.42
CA GLN A 119 7.08 -6.32 -8.32
C GLN A 119 7.23 -6.85 -6.90
N GLU A 120 7.32 -5.95 -5.91
CA GLU A 120 7.68 -6.32 -4.55
C GLU A 120 6.46 -6.48 -3.61
N GLY A 121 5.35 -5.85 -3.95
CA GLY A 121 4.18 -5.76 -3.07
C GLY A 121 4.40 -4.80 -1.91
N LEU A 122 3.43 -4.81 -0.98
CA LEU A 122 3.35 -3.81 0.10
C LEU A 122 4.53 -3.86 1.06
N ASP A 123 5.04 -5.06 1.36
CA ASP A 123 6.17 -5.27 2.27
C ASP A 123 7.54 -5.23 1.53
N GLY A 124 7.56 -4.70 0.30
CA GLY A 124 8.75 -4.55 -0.51
C GLY A 124 9.77 -3.56 0.06
N PRO A 125 11.08 -3.85 0.05
CA PRO A 125 12.08 -3.00 0.66
C PRO A 125 12.50 -1.79 -0.19
N ASN A 126 12.26 -1.79 -1.52
CA ASN A 126 12.81 -0.77 -2.41
C ASN A 126 11.79 0.31 -2.79
N TRP A 127 10.49 0.01 -2.81
CA TRP A 127 9.49 1.05 -3.07
C TRP A 127 9.56 2.24 -2.09
N PRO A 128 9.86 2.06 -0.77
CA PRO A 128 10.03 3.19 0.15
C PRO A 128 11.19 4.11 -0.24
N LEU A 129 12.29 3.52 -0.73
CA LEU A 129 13.43 4.28 -1.21
C LEU A 129 13.04 5.10 -2.46
N ARG A 130 12.36 4.47 -3.43
CA ARG A 130 11.91 5.14 -4.65
C ARG A 130 10.97 6.30 -4.38
N ILE A 131 10.03 6.13 -3.46
CA ILE A 131 9.10 7.21 -3.10
C ILE A 131 9.81 8.35 -2.38
N SER A 132 10.82 8.05 -1.55
CA SER A 132 11.62 9.07 -0.88
C SER A 132 12.50 9.86 -1.86
N GLU A 133 13.12 9.18 -2.84
CA GLU A 133 13.84 9.80 -3.95
C GLU A 133 12.93 10.76 -4.73
N LEU A 134 11.74 10.29 -5.10
CA LEU A 134 10.73 11.10 -5.79
C LEU A 134 10.28 12.31 -4.96
N ARG A 135 10.03 12.13 -3.66
CA ARG A 135 9.70 13.23 -2.73
C ARG A 135 10.80 14.30 -2.75
N ASN A 136 12.07 13.88 -2.62
CA ASN A 136 13.20 14.81 -2.62
C ASN A 136 13.32 15.58 -3.95
N THR A 137 13.05 14.93 -5.10
CA THR A 137 13.01 15.59 -6.40
C THR A 137 11.91 16.66 -6.47
N LEU A 138 10.73 16.35 -5.93
CA LEU A 138 9.58 17.26 -5.91
C LEU A 138 9.76 18.44 -4.94
N GLU A 139 10.44 18.23 -3.81
CA GLU A 139 10.71 19.26 -2.79
C GLU A 139 11.91 20.14 -3.16
N CYS A 140 13.00 19.58 -3.71
CA CYS A 140 14.19 20.39 -4.07
C CYS A 140 13.95 21.34 -5.25
N ARG A 141 12.86 21.16 -5.99
CA ARG A 141 12.48 22.00 -7.13
C ARG A 141 11.37 23.02 -6.80
N SER A 142 10.95 23.12 -5.53
CA SER A 142 9.97 24.12 -5.07
C SER A 142 10.55 25.51 -4.90
#